data_AF-A0A951CK85-F1
#
_entry.id   AF-A0A951CK85-F1
#
_cell.length_a   1.000
_cell.length_b   1.000
_cell.length_c   1.000
_cell.angle_alpha   90.00
_cell.angle_beta   90.00
_cell.angle_gamma   90.00
#
_symmetry.space_group_name_H-M   'P 1'
#
loop_
_entity.id
_entity.type
_entity.pdbx_description
1 polymer ?
#
loop_
_entity_poly.entity_id
_entity_poly.type
_entity_poly.pdbx_seq_one_letter_code
_entity_poly.pdbx_strand_id
1 'polypeptide(L)'
;MIRIAALLAVPLLINPTGHRELMYAGGPNVNDVDVYRASQNNPPPRRHITNSLDAPTGIAVDASGNVYVCNNAGQSVPGKGVYWTVTVYRRGGSTPFQTYVNGVFSPVDVAVAPNGTVYIANYSSAVTVYPPGSVNYYTTLPRPSGFAPIGVALDRRGHVFVSYVPRSGSGGAIYEYTGTQGKDLGIAFTASPHGLAVDSHGNLIVAVSSAPSS
;
A
#
# COMPACT_ATOMS: atom_id res chain seq x y z
N MET A 1 25.91 2.78 14.87
CA MET A 1 25.11 3.73 14.06
C MET A 1 23.67 3.28 14.10
N ILE A 2 22.81 4.05 14.76
CA ILE A 2 21.39 3.77 14.89
C ILE A 2 20.73 4.20 13.58
N ARG A 3 20.32 3.23 12.75
CA ARG A 3 19.56 3.49 11.53
C ARG A 3 18.08 3.50 11.89
N ILE A 4 17.47 4.69 11.91
CA ILE A 4 16.02 4.84 12.02
C ILE A 4 15.44 4.50 10.65
N ALA A 5 15.09 3.23 10.45
CA ALA A 5 14.28 2.81 9.33
C ALA A 5 12.83 3.20 9.63
N ALA A 6 12.17 3.90 8.70
CA ALA A 6 10.72 4.02 8.71
C ALA A 6 10.16 2.60 8.50
N LEU A 7 9.77 1.95 9.59
CA LEU A 7 9.21 0.61 9.60
C LEU A 7 7.77 0.68 9.05
N LEU A 8 7.61 0.63 7.74
CA LEU A 8 6.31 0.25 7.15
C LEU A 8 6.22 -1.28 7.18
N ALA A 9 5.90 -1.81 8.36
CA ALA A 9 5.53 -3.21 8.49
C ALA A 9 4.14 -3.38 7.86
N VAL A 10 4.04 -4.05 6.71
CA VAL A 10 2.74 -4.58 6.27
C VAL A 10 2.32 -5.63 7.30
N PRO A 11 1.16 -5.47 7.97
CA PRO A 11 0.69 -6.46 8.92
C PRO A 11 0.46 -7.80 8.22
N LEU A 12 0.75 -8.88 8.95
CA LEU A 12 0.72 -10.26 8.47
C LEU A 12 -0.55 -10.57 7.64
N LEU A 13 -0.37 -10.79 6.34
CA LEU A 13 -1.29 -11.65 5.58
C LEU A 13 -0.98 -13.10 5.98
N ILE A 14 -1.63 -13.60 7.04
CA ILE A 14 -1.63 -15.03 7.35
C ILE A 14 -2.39 -15.74 6.22
N ASN A 15 -1.62 -16.37 5.34
CA ASN A 15 -2.13 -17.23 4.27
C ASN A 15 -2.38 -18.64 4.85
N PRO A 16 -3.60 -19.23 4.73
CA PRO A 16 -3.95 -20.52 5.34
C PRO A 16 -3.25 -21.76 4.73
N THR A 17 -2.29 -21.59 3.81
CA THR A 17 -1.79 -22.67 2.94
C THR A 17 -0.37 -23.18 3.25
N GLY A 18 0.17 -22.94 4.46
CA GLY A 18 1.45 -23.56 4.87
C GLY A 18 2.69 -23.02 4.13
N HIS A 19 2.64 -21.78 3.62
CA HIS A 19 3.79 -21.14 2.99
C HIS A 19 4.52 -20.17 3.92
N ARG A 20 5.86 -20.24 3.86
CA ARG A 20 6.87 -19.51 4.65
C ARG A 20 6.56 -18.01 4.76
N GLU A 21 6.47 -17.51 5.99
CA GLU A 21 6.20 -16.10 6.32
C GLU A 21 7.34 -15.19 5.82
N LEU A 22 6.99 -14.20 4.99
CA LEU A 22 7.92 -13.21 4.45
C LEU A 22 7.55 -11.81 4.91
N MET A 23 8.54 -11.02 5.32
CA MET A 23 8.38 -9.60 5.64
C MET A 23 9.03 -8.78 4.53
N TYR A 24 8.39 -7.69 4.11
CA TYR A 24 8.92 -6.76 3.12
C TYR A 24 9.19 -5.42 3.78
N ALA A 25 10.40 -4.87 3.62
CA ALA A 25 10.74 -3.54 4.09
C ALA A 25 11.29 -2.72 2.93
N GLY A 26 10.75 -1.53 2.72
CA GLY A 26 11.29 -0.55 1.78
C GLY A 26 11.45 0.79 2.45
N GLY A 27 12.53 1.50 2.13
CA GLY A 27 12.82 2.81 2.68
C GLY A 27 12.88 3.88 1.57
N PRO A 28 12.24 5.05 1.75
CA PRO A 28 12.25 6.11 0.73
C PRO A 28 13.66 6.65 0.44
N ASN A 29 14.63 6.38 1.32
CA ASN A 29 16.01 6.87 1.21
C ASN A 29 16.98 5.86 0.59
N VAL A 30 16.53 4.65 0.26
CA VAL A 30 17.43 3.55 -0.18
C VAL A 30 16.97 2.94 -1.53
N ASN A 31 15.77 3.28 -2.01
CA ASN A 31 15.21 2.77 -3.28
C ASN A 31 15.28 1.24 -3.38
N ASP A 32 15.03 0.57 -2.26
CA ASP A 32 15.04 -0.88 -2.14
C ASP A 32 13.74 -1.42 -1.54
N VAL A 33 13.48 -2.69 -1.84
CA VAL A 33 12.55 -3.54 -1.09
C VAL A 33 13.27 -4.84 -0.76
N ASP A 34 13.46 -5.07 0.54
CA ASP A 34 14.08 -6.27 1.08
C ASP A 34 13.03 -7.26 1.55
N VAL A 35 13.28 -8.55 1.29
CA VAL A 35 12.39 -9.65 1.68
C VAL A 35 13.06 -10.54 2.72
N TYR A 36 12.48 -10.65 3.91
CA TYR A 36 13.03 -11.39 5.05
C TYR A 36 12.22 -12.66 5.36
N ARG A 37 12.77 -13.58 6.16
CA ARG A 37 11.99 -14.67 6.79
C ARG A 37 11.50 -14.21 8.14
N ALA A 38 10.19 -14.07 8.34
CA ALA A 38 9.67 -13.62 9.64
C ALA A 38 9.95 -14.65 10.77
N SER A 39 10.17 -15.92 10.41
CA SER A 39 10.41 -17.02 11.37
C SER A 39 11.82 -17.04 11.99
N GLN A 40 12.67 -16.05 11.74
CA GLN A 40 14.05 -16.01 12.21
C GLN A 40 14.31 -14.69 12.93
N ASN A 41 15.14 -14.71 13.98
CA ASN A 41 15.62 -13.49 14.61
C ASN A 41 16.74 -12.88 13.75
N ASN A 42 16.58 -11.62 13.34
CA ASN A 42 17.52 -10.85 12.51
C ASN A 42 18.08 -11.62 11.29
N PRO A 43 17.23 -12.15 10.40
CA PRO A 43 17.69 -12.87 9.22
C PRO A 43 18.32 -11.91 8.19
N PRO A 44 19.30 -12.37 7.40
CA PRO A 44 19.69 -11.60 6.22
C PRO A 44 18.51 -11.51 5.23
N PRO A 45 18.44 -10.45 4.42
CA PRO A 45 17.48 -10.37 3.33
C PRO A 45 17.65 -11.58 2.40
N ARG A 46 16.54 -12.27 2.12
CA ARG A 46 16.51 -13.36 1.13
C ARG A 46 16.53 -12.86 -0.29
N ARG A 47 16.10 -11.62 -0.48
CA ARG A 47 15.93 -10.99 -1.79
C ARG A 47 15.98 -9.49 -1.59
N HIS A 48 16.68 -8.85 -2.51
CA HIS A 48 16.77 -7.41 -2.67
C HIS A 48 16.13 -7.03 -4.00
N ILE A 49 15.16 -6.12 -3.97
CA ILE A 49 14.55 -5.54 -5.17
C ILE A 49 15.03 -4.11 -5.25
N THR A 50 15.69 -3.74 -6.34
CA THR A 50 16.19 -2.38 -6.57
C THR A 50 15.85 -1.86 -7.97
N ASN A 51 15.46 -2.74 -8.89
CA ASN A 51 15.12 -2.34 -10.25
C ASN A 51 13.81 -1.56 -10.27
N SER A 52 13.83 -0.38 -10.87
CA SER A 52 12.64 0.46 -11.10
C SER A 52 11.93 0.89 -9.81
N LEU A 53 12.69 1.20 -8.76
CA LEU A 53 12.20 1.79 -7.52
C LEU A 53 12.62 3.27 -7.40
N ASP A 54 11.70 4.11 -6.94
CA ASP A 54 11.99 5.51 -6.55
C ASP A 54 11.14 5.94 -5.38
N ALA A 55 11.80 6.30 -4.28
CA ALA A 55 11.15 6.67 -3.04
C ALA A 55 9.95 5.75 -2.74
N PRO A 56 10.18 4.43 -2.53
CA PRO A 56 9.10 3.49 -2.32
C PRO A 56 8.32 3.86 -1.05
N THR A 57 6.98 3.93 -1.16
CA THR A 57 6.09 4.45 -0.10
C THR A 57 5.05 3.44 0.39
N GLY A 58 4.68 2.48 -0.43
CA GLY A 58 3.62 1.52 -0.14
C GLY A 58 3.88 0.18 -0.84
N ILE A 59 3.42 -0.91 -0.25
CA ILE A 59 3.69 -2.26 -0.74
C ILE A 59 2.54 -3.22 -0.43
N ALA A 60 2.18 -4.05 -1.41
CA ALA A 60 1.24 -5.14 -1.25
C ALA A 60 1.73 -6.42 -1.90
N VAL A 61 1.15 -7.54 -1.47
CA VAL A 61 1.41 -8.86 -2.05
C VAL A 61 0.09 -9.53 -2.40
N ASP A 62 -0.05 -9.99 -3.64
CA ASP A 62 -1.25 -10.71 -4.06
C ASP A 62 -1.22 -12.20 -3.66
N ALA A 63 -2.31 -12.93 -3.91
CA ALA A 63 -2.41 -14.35 -3.59
C ALA A 63 -1.41 -15.25 -4.34
N SER A 64 -0.87 -14.78 -5.46
CA SER A 64 0.19 -15.47 -6.23
C SER A 64 1.59 -15.15 -5.71
N GLY A 65 1.72 -14.23 -4.75
CA GLY A 65 2.98 -13.77 -4.21
C GLY A 65 3.68 -12.72 -5.07
N ASN A 66 2.96 -12.06 -5.98
CA ASN A 66 3.48 -10.91 -6.72
C ASN A 66 3.50 -9.69 -5.79
N VAL A 67 4.57 -8.89 -5.89
CA VAL A 67 4.82 -7.75 -5.03
C VAL A 67 4.53 -6.48 -5.81
N TYR A 68 3.67 -5.63 -5.28
CA TYR A 68 3.29 -4.33 -5.82
C TYR A 68 3.98 -3.25 -5.00
N VAL A 69 4.66 -2.30 -5.63
CA VAL A 69 5.42 -1.25 -4.93
C VAL A 69 5.06 0.11 -5.48
N CYS A 70 4.61 1.03 -4.62
CA CYS A 70 4.34 2.43 -4.95
C CYS A 70 5.65 3.22 -4.99
N ASN A 71 5.90 3.95 -6.08
CA ASN A 71 7.09 4.78 -6.27
C ASN A 71 6.70 6.26 -6.38
N ASN A 72 7.10 7.07 -5.39
CA ASN A 72 6.59 8.44 -5.22
C ASN A 72 7.51 9.54 -5.80
N ALA A 73 8.79 9.28 -6.05
CA ALA A 73 9.69 10.32 -6.60
C ALA A 73 9.60 10.48 -8.13
N GLY A 74 8.95 9.53 -8.81
CA GLY A 74 8.75 9.55 -10.26
C GLY A 74 9.85 8.82 -11.01
N GLN A 75 9.51 7.68 -11.61
CA GLN A 75 10.43 6.82 -12.36
C GLN A 75 10.42 7.10 -13.85
N SER A 76 11.60 7.00 -14.46
CA SER A 76 11.73 6.86 -15.91
C SER A 76 11.11 5.55 -16.37
N VAL A 77 9.98 5.65 -17.06
CA VAL A 77 9.31 4.53 -17.71
C VAL A 77 9.78 4.48 -19.17
N PRO A 78 10.42 3.38 -19.62
CA PRO A 78 10.92 3.27 -20.99
C PRO A 78 9.84 3.56 -22.03
N GLY A 79 10.14 4.47 -22.95
CA GLY A 79 9.22 4.88 -24.02
C GLY A 79 8.02 5.73 -23.57
N LYS A 80 7.95 6.14 -22.29
CA LYS A 80 6.85 6.97 -21.79
C LYS A 80 7.32 8.27 -21.12
N GLY A 81 8.47 8.31 -20.43
CA GLY A 81 8.94 9.49 -19.69
C GLY A 81 8.94 9.29 -18.18
N VAL A 82 9.01 10.37 -17.39
CA VAL A 82 9.06 10.30 -15.92
C VAL A 82 7.65 10.32 -15.33
N TYR A 83 7.27 9.28 -14.58
CA TYR A 83 5.96 9.15 -13.95
C TYR A 83 6.04 8.62 -12.54
N TRP A 84 5.08 8.99 -11.70
CA TRP A 84 4.74 8.15 -10.56
C TRP A 84 4.29 6.78 -11.04
N THR A 85 4.74 5.72 -10.36
CA THR A 85 4.42 4.36 -10.77
C THR A 85 4.01 3.48 -9.62
N VAL A 86 3.29 2.41 -9.94
CA VAL A 86 3.28 1.20 -9.11
C VAL A 86 3.89 0.08 -9.94
N THR A 87 5.00 -0.49 -9.48
CA THR A 87 5.69 -1.59 -10.16
C THR A 87 5.30 -2.93 -9.57
N VAL A 88 5.18 -3.96 -10.42
CA VAL A 88 4.80 -5.31 -10.00
C VAL A 88 5.89 -6.31 -10.33
N TYR A 89 6.32 -7.05 -9.31
CA TYR A 89 7.38 -8.05 -9.40
C TYR A 89 6.79 -9.43 -9.17
N ARG A 90 7.19 -10.42 -9.99
CA ARG A 90 6.76 -11.80 -9.76
C ARG A 90 7.29 -12.32 -8.43
N ARG A 91 6.61 -13.33 -7.87
CA ARG A 91 7.13 -14.10 -6.75
C ARG A 91 8.56 -14.56 -7.07
N GLY A 92 9.52 -14.15 -6.25
CA GLY A 92 10.95 -14.44 -6.44
C GLY A 92 11.72 -13.61 -7.49
N GLY A 93 11.07 -12.89 -8.41
CA GLY A 93 11.78 -12.19 -9.51
C GLY A 93 11.97 -10.69 -9.26
N SER A 94 13.17 -10.13 -9.46
CA SER A 94 13.55 -8.75 -9.10
C SER A 94 13.34 -7.67 -10.18
N THR A 95 12.77 -8.02 -11.33
CA THR A 95 12.47 -7.08 -12.43
C THR A 95 10.96 -6.93 -12.54
N PRO A 96 10.44 -5.71 -12.72
CA PRO A 96 9.00 -5.53 -12.85
C PRO A 96 8.51 -6.15 -14.16
N PHE A 97 7.40 -6.89 -14.10
CA PHE A 97 6.73 -7.43 -15.29
C PHE A 97 5.50 -6.62 -15.69
N GLN A 98 5.06 -5.71 -14.82
CA GLN A 98 3.93 -4.82 -15.03
C GLN A 98 4.16 -3.50 -14.29
N THR A 99 3.70 -2.40 -14.87
CA THR A 99 3.83 -1.05 -14.30
C THR A 99 2.55 -0.27 -14.51
N TYR A 100 1.96 0.23 -13.42
CA TYR A 100 0.84 1.15 -13.44
C TYR A 100 1.37 2.58 -13.59
N VAL A 101 0.82 3.31 -14.55
CA VAL A 101 1.14 4.73 -14.82
C VAL A 101 -0.13 5.56 -15.00
N ASN A 102 -1.18 4.96 -15.56
CA ASN A 102 -2.44 5.63 -15.82
C ASN A 102 -3.19 5.80 -14.51
N GLY A 103 -3.50 7.04 -14.11
CA GLY A 103 -4.21 7.32 -12.86
C GLY A 103 -3.34 7.27 -11.59
N VAL A 104 -2.01 7.26 -11.73
CA VAL A 104 -1.08 7.23 -10.60
C VAL A 104 -0.56 8.64 -10.30
N PHE A 105 -0.82 9.16 -9.10
CA PHE A 105 -0.55 10.55 -8.72
C PHE A 105 -0.04 10.65 -7.26
N SER A 106 1.28 10.59 -7.07
CA SER A 106 1.89 10.49 -5.74
C SER A 106 1.31 9.30 -4.95
N PRO A 107 1.57 8.05 -5.40
CA PRO A 107 1.03 6.86 -4.78
C PRO A 107 1.67 6.67 -3.41
N VAL A 108 0.85 6.42 -2.40
CA VAL A 108 1.28 6.26 -1.02
C VAL A 108 0.98 4.88 -0.46
N ASP A 109 -0.04 4.20 -1.00
CA ASP A 109 -0.36 2.83 -0.61
C ASP A 109 -1.07 2.09 -1.76
N VAL A 110 -1.03 0.76 -1.70
CA VAL A 110 -1.64 -0.12 -2.70
C VAL A 110 -2.22 -1.33 -2.00
N ALA A 111 -3.37 -1.82 -2.47
CA ALA A 111 -3.92 -3.10 -2.05
C ALA A 111 -4.48 -3.88 -3.23
N VAL A 112 -4.45 -5.22 -3.11
CA VAL A 112 -4.85 -6.14 -4.18
C VAL A 112 -5.88 -7.11 -3.63
N ALA A 113 -7.07 -7.10 -4.22
CA ALA A 113 -8.15 -8.01 -3.86
C ALA A 113 -7.86 -9.44 -4.34
N PRO A 114 -8.44 -10.47 -3.72
CA PRO A 114 -8.27 -11.87 -4.13
C PRO A 114 -8.65 -12.16 -5.59
N ASN A 115 -9.55 -11.38 -6.17
CA ASN A 115 -9.95 -11.49 -7.59
C ASN A 115 -8.97 -10.78 -8.55
N GLY A 116 -7.92 -10.11 -8.04
CA GLY A 116 -6.94 -9.37 -8.81
C GLY A 116 -7.25 -7.89 -9.03
N THR A 117 -8.35 -7.36 -8.48
CA THR A 117 -8.62 -5.91 -8.53
C THR A 117 -7.58 -5.16 -7.70
N VAL A 118 -7.03 -4.08 -8.24
CA VAL A 118 -5.97 -3.29 -7.59
C VAL A 118 -6.51 -1.92 -7.21
N TYR A 119 -6.20 -1.49 -5.99
CA TYR A 119 -6.59 -0.20 -5.43
C TYR A 119 -5.31 0.57 -5.11
N ILE A 120 -5.13 1.76 -5.69
CA ILE A 120 -3.95 2.60 -5.45
C ILE A 120 -4.41 3.88 -4.74
N ALA A 121 -3.94 4.10 -3.52
CA ALA A 121 -4.15 5.34 -2.79
C ALA A 121 -3.19 6.42 -3.32
N ASN A 122 -3.75 7.44 -3.97
CA ASN A 122 -2.99 8.57 -4.53
C ASN A 122 -3.17 9.80 -3.66
N TYR A 123 -2.12 10.23 -2.96
CA TYR A 123 -2.17 11.36 -2.03
C TYR A 123 -2.66 12.65 -2.71
N SER A 124 -2.17 12.90 -3.92
CA SER A 124 -2.52 14.08 -4.71
C SER A 124 -3.88 13.96 -5.43
N SER A 125 -4.60 12.84 -5.30
CA SER A 125 -5.84 12.57 -6.03
C SER A 125 -6.86 11.79 -5.19
N ALA A 126 -7.23 10.58 -5.60
CA ALA A 126 -8.19 9.67 -4.98
C ALA A 126 -7.67 8.22 -5.06
N VAL A 127 -8.42 7.27 -4.50
CA VAL A 127 -8.09 5.86 -4.72
C VAL A 127 -8.52 5.47 -6.14
N THR A 128 -7.58 5.09 -7.00
CA THR A 128 -7.88 4.54 -8.33
C THR A 128 -8.08 3.04 -8.28
N VAL A 129 -9.04 2.53 -9.05
CA VAL A 129 -9.42 1.11 -9.07
C VAL A 129 -9.17 0.51 -10.46
N TYR A 130 -8.36 -0.54 -10.50
CA TYR A 130 -7.94 -1.21 -11.73
C TYR A 130 -8.59 -2.59 -11.81
N PRO A 131 -9.16 -2.97 -12.96
CA PRO A 131 -9.71 -4.30 -13.13
C PRO A 131 -8.59 -5.35 -13.18
N PRO A 132 -8.86 -6.62 -12.84
CA PRO A 132 -7.87 -7.69 -12.87
C PRO A 132 -7.14 -7.76 -14.22
N GLY A 133 -5.80 -7.76 -14.18
CA GLY A 133 -4.96 -7.86 -15.37
C GLY A 133 -4.81 -6.58 -16.20
N SER A 134 -5.43 -5.47 -15.82
CA SER A 134 -5.33 -4.18 -16.52
C SER A 134 -4.48 -3.17 -15.75
N VAL A 135 -3.71 -2.34 -16.49
CA VAL A 135 -2.97 -1.19 -15.95
C VAL A 135 -3.71 0.15 -16.14
N ASN A 136 -4.94 0.11 -16.66
CA ASN A 136 -5.82 1.27 -16.77
C ASN A 136 -6.92 1.18 -15.72
N TYR A 137 -7.11 2.25 -14.95
CA TYR A 137 -8.19 2.30 -13.97
C TYR A 137 -9.53 2.51 -14.68
N TYR A 138 -10.61 2.00 -14.10
CA TYR A 138 -11.96 2.19 -14.63
C TYR A 138 -12.81 3.11 -13.76
N THR A 139 -12.41 3.35 -12.51
CA THR A 139 -13.12 4.24 -11.60
C THR A 139 -12.21 4.71 -10.46
N THR A 140 -12.74 5.63 -9.64
CA THR A 140 -12.14 6.07 -8.39
C THR A 140 -13.13 5.89 -7.24
N LEU A 141 -12.61 5.69 -6.02
CA LEU A 141 -13.45 5.73 -4.83
C LEU A 141 -13.72 7.20 -4.44
N PRO A 142 -14.99 7.61 -4.25
CA PRO A 142 -15.33 8.96 -3.81
C PRO A 142 -14.66 9.27 -2.48
N ARG A 143 -14.00 10.41 -2.36
CA ARG A 143 -13.34 10.83 -1.11
C ARG A 143 -14.01 12.08 -0.52
N PRO A 144 -13.88 12.32 0.79
CA PRO A 144 -14.31 13.58 1.39
C PRO A 144 -13.58 14.79 0.77
N SER A 145 -14.28 15.91 0.64
CA SER A 145 -13.69 17.15 0.14
C SER A 145 -12.64 17.67 1.13
N GLY A 146 -11.47 18.06 0.62
CA GLY A 146 -10.36 18.54 1.46
C GLY A 146 -9.49 17.43 2.08
N PHE A 147 -9.81 16.16 1.86
CA PHE A 147 -9.04 15.02 2.37
C PHE A 147 -8.22 14.32 1.28
N ALA A 148 -7.15 13.63 1.66
CA ALA A 148 -6.30 12.81 0.82
C ALA A 148 -6.30 11.36 1.35
N PRO A 149 -6.35 10.33 0.48
CA PRO A 149 -6.21 8.96 0.92
C PRO A 149 -4.75 8.69 1.34
N ILE A 150 -4.56 7.91 2.41
CA ILE A 150 -3.24 7.47 2.87
C ILE A 150 -3.10 5.96 2.77
N GLY A 151 -3.89 5.23 3.55
CA GLY A 151 -3.87 3.77 3.60
C GLY A 151 -5.07 3.18 2.90
N VAL A 152 -4.87 2.02 2.26
CA VAL A 152 -5.95 1.22 1.69
C VAL A 152 -5.77 -0.25 2.09
N ALA A 153 -6.82 -0.86 2.62
CA ALA A 153 -6.83 -2.27 3.02
C ALA A 153 -8.12 -2.95 2.58
N LEU A 154 -8.11 -4.28 2.50
CA LEU A 154 -9.30 -5.07 2.21
C LEU A 154 -9.52 -6.15 3.26
N ASP A 155 -10.78 -6.45 3.53
CA ASP A 155 -11.14 -7.69 4.21
C ASP A 155 -11.25 -8.88 3.24
N ARG A 156 -11.51 -10.07 3.78
CA ARG A 156 -11.70 -11.30 2.97
C ARG A 156 -12.97 -11.29 2.13
N ARG A 157 -13.92 -10.40 2.42
CA ARG A 157 -15.19 -10.26 1.69
C ARG A 157 -15.06 -9.27 0.53
N GLY A 158 -13.93 -8.58 0.42
CA GLY A 158 -13.66 -7.56 -0.59
C GLY A 158 -14.17 -6.17 -0.23
N HIS A 159 -14.53 -5.94 1.03
CA HIS A 159 -14.81 -4.60 1.52
C HIS A 159 -13.49 -3.83 1.57
N VAL A 160 -13.50 -2.59 1.10
CA VAL A 160 -12.30 -1.74 1.01
C VAL A 160 -12.34 -0.70 2.11
N PHE A 161 -11.29 -0.62 2.91
CA PHE A 161 -11.13 0.38 3.95
C PHE A 161 -10.09 1.39 3.50
N VAL A 162 -10.40 2.68 3.61
CA VAL A 162 -9.50 3.76 3.22
C VAL A 162 -9.37 4.74 4.38
N SER A 163 -8.13 5.07 4.75
CA SER A 163 -7.86 6.16 5.68
C SER A 163 -7.71 7.45 4.89
N TYR A 164 -8.40 8.48 5.37
CA TYR A 164 -8.38 9.81 4.81
C TYR A 164 -7.84 10.78 5.83
N VAL A 165 -6.87 11.59 5.43
CA VAL A 165 -6.31 12.68 6.25
C VAL A 165 -6.67 14.02 5.62
N PRO A 166 -6.93 15.07 6.42
CA PRO A 166 -7.19 16.38 5.86
C PRO A 166 -5.89 16.94 5.22
N ARG A 167 -6.02 17.68 4.13
CA ARG A 167 -4.87 18.34 3.47
C ARG A 167 -4.26 19.46 4.31
N SER A 168 -4.99 19.93 5.32
CA SER A 168 -4.54 20.90 6.31
C SER A 168 -5.14 20.54 7.68
N GLY A 169 -4.36 20.72 8.75
CA GLY A 169 -4.80 20.39 10.11
C GLY A 169 -4.45 18.97 10.54
N SER A 170 -5.22 18.40 11.47
CA SER A 170 -4.98 17.11 12.10
C SER A 170 -6.27 16.31 12.24
N GLY A 171 -6.13 15.01 12.51
CA GLY A 171 -7.23 14.05 12.56
C GLY A 171 -7.39 13.30 11.25
N GLY A 172 -8.57 12.71 11.03
CA GLY A 172 -8.86 11.94 9.83
C GLY A 172 -10.17 11.20 9.94
N ALA A 173 -10.45 10.39 8.92
CA ALA A 173 -11.62 9.53 8.87
C ALA A 173 -11.25 8.19 8.23
N ILE A 174 -11.96 7.13 8.61
CA ILE A 174 -11.91 5.84 7.91
C ILE A 174 -13.23 5.64 7.18
N TYR A 175 -13.14 5.34 5.91
CA TYR A 175 -14.28 4.96 5.09
C TYR A 175 -14.22 3.48 4.73
N GLU A 176 -15.37 2.83 4.77
CA GLU A 176 -15.61 1.49 4.22
C GLU A 176 -16.35 1.62 2.89
N TYR A 177 -15.90 0.91 1.86
CA TYR A 177 -16.51 0.88 0.54
C TYR A 177 -16.99 -0.51 0.17
N THR A 178 -18.22 -0.56 -0.34
CA THR A 178 -18.74 -1.69 -1.13
C THR A 178 -18.95 -1.19 -2.56
N GLY A 179 -18.05 -1.56 -3.47
CA GLY A 179 -17.97 -0.93 -4.78
C GLY A 179 -17.52 0.54 -4.67
N THR A 180 -18.30 1.48 -5.20
CA THR A 180 -18.03 2.93 -5.13
C THR A 180 -18.83 3.64 -4.03
N GLN A 181 -19.68 2.92 -3.29
CA GLN A 181 -20.43 3.48 -2.18
C GLN A 181 -19.57 3.48 -0.91
N GLY A 182 -19.13 4.67 -0.51
CA GLY A 182 -18.34 4.88 0.70
C GLY A 182 -19.19 5.28 1.90
N LYS A 183 -18.93 4.67 3.05
CA LYS A 183 -19.53 5.00 4.34
C LYS A 183 -18.44 5.41 5.32
N ASP A 184 -18.57 6.59 5.92
CA ASP A 184 -17.75 7.00 7.06
C ASP A 184 -18.06 6.10 8.26
N LEU A 185 -17.03 5.52 8.86
CA LEU A 185 -17.17 4.71 10.07
C LEU A 185 -17.35 5.55 11.34
N GLY A 186 -17.18 6.88 11.27
CA GLY A 186 -17.40 7.80 12.39
C GLY A 186 -16.38 7.65 13.51
N ILE A 187 -15.19 7.10 13.20
CA ILE A 187 -14.11 6.92 14.16
C ILE A 187 -13.44 8.28 14.36
N ALA A 188 -13.47 8.80 15.59
CA ALA A 188 -12.84 10.07 15.93
C ALA A 188 -11.33 9.89 16.09
N PHE A 189 -10.54 10.62 15.29
CA PHE A 189 -9.09 10.67 15.42
C PHE A 189 -8.61 12.05 15.84
N THR A 190 -7.77 12.09 16.87
CA THR A 190 -7.03 13.31 17.29
C THR A 190 -5.72 13.49 16.52
N ALA A 191 -5.23 12.45 15.86
CA ALA A 191 -4.04 12.42 15.02
C ALA A 191 -4.34 11.76 13.66
N SER A 192 -3.45 11.89 12.69
CA SER A 192 -3.72 11.36 11.34
C SER A 192 -3.69 9.83 11.32
N PRO A 193 -4.75 9.15 10.84
CA PRO A 193 -4.68 7.73 10.52
C PRO A 193 -3.86 7.53 9.24
N HIS A 194 -2.88 6.62 9.31
CA HIS A 194 -1.98 6.28 8.22
C HIS A 194 -2.32 4.89 7.69
N GLY A 195 -1.44 3.91 7.93
CA GLY A 195 -1.60 2.54 7.43
C GLY A 195 -2.81 1.84 8.02
N LEU A 196 -3.44 1.01 7.19
CA LEU A 196 -4.55 0.16 7.57
C LEU A 196 -4.19 -1.31 7.34
N ALA A 197 -4.74 -2.19 8.16
CA ALA A 197 -4.83 -3.61 7.84
C ALA A 197 -6.10 -4.21 8.41
N VAL A 198 -6.56 -5.31 7.81
CA VAL A 198 -7.68 -6.09 8.33
C VAL A 198 -7.17 -7.48 8.67
N ASP A 199 -7.42 -7.93 9.90
CA ASP A 199 -7.00 -9.25 10.33
C ASP A 199 -7.94 -10.38 9.85
N SER A 200 -7.59 -11.62 10.17
CA SER A 200 -8.38 -12.78 9.76
C SER A 200 -9.78 -12.89 10.38
N HIS A 201 -10.05 -12.14 11.45
CA HIS A 201 -11.33 -12.08 12.14
C HIS A 201 -12.17 -10.87 11.70
N GLY A 202 -11.63 -10.02 10.81
CA GLY A 202 -12.29 -8.81 10.33
C GLY A 202 -12.03 -7.58 11.20
N ASN A 203 -11.06 -7.62 12.10
CA ASN A 203 -10.69 -6.45 12.89
C ASN A 203 -9.87 -5.48 12.04
N LEU A 204 -10.26 -4.21 12.03
CA LEU A 204 -9.50 -3.14 11.40
C LEU A 204 -8.41 -2.63 12.37
N ILE A 205 -7.17 -2.68 11.91
CA ILE A 205 -5.98 -2.18 12.59
C ILE A 205 -5.59 -0.86 11.91
N VAL A 206 -5.43 0.20 12.70
CA VAL A 206 -5.12 1.55 12.21
C VAL A 206 -3.84 2.05 12.87
N ALA A 207 -2.84 2.41 12.05
CA ALA A 207 -1.67 3.14 12.53
C ALA A 207 -1.99 4.63 12.62
N VAL A 208 -1.66 5.29 13.73
CA VAL A 208 -1.89 6.73 13.94
C VAL A 208 -0.57 7.45 14.24
N SER A 209 -0.44 8.70 13.78
CA SER A 209 0.83 9.45 13.80
C SER A 209 1.32 9.93 15.17
N SER A 210 0.73 9.48 16.29
CA SER A 210 1.17 9.83 17.65
C SER A 210 1.47 8.60 18.51
N ALA A 211 2.67 8.58 19.11
CA ALA A 211 2.93 7.83 20.34
C ALA A 211 2.06 8.42 21.48
N PRO A 212 1.68 7.62 22.50
CA PRO A 212 0.98 8.18 23.65
C PRO A 212 1.80 9.33 24.24
N SER A 213 1.13 10.44 24.54
CA SER A 213 1.70 11.44 25.43
C SER A 213 2.05 10.72 26.72
N SER A 214 3.34 10.76 27.10
CA SER A 214 3.85 10.33 28.39
C SER A 214 3.03 10.88 29.54
#